data_AF-A0A2V5U6B5-F1
#
_entry.id   AF-A0A2V5U6B5-F1
#
_cell.length_a   1.000
_cell.length_b   1.000
_cell.length_c   1.000
_cell.angle_alpha   90.00
_cell.angle_beta   90.00
_cell.angle_gamma   90.00
#
_symmetry.space_group_name_H-M   'P 1'
#
loop_
_entity.id
_entity.type
_entity.pdbx_description
1 polymer ?
#
loop_
_entity_poly.entity_id
_entity_poly.type
_entity_poly.pdbx_seq_one_letter_code
_entity_poly.pdbx_strand_id
1 'polypeptide(L)'
;MKVLLPLRCVAITFVAISLLSGCQKKTVARNPDSGRNNELHENTKPLQAADLVGYDGTRLRKSVDKIIQDNDKHNKELENATPGQ
;
A
#
# COMPACT_ATOMS: atom_id res chain seq x y z
N MET A 1 -26.14 37.99 24.97
CA MET A 1 -26.42 36.89 25.91
C MET A 1 -25.11 36.17 26.20
N LYS A 2 -24.62 36.16 27.44
CA LYS A 2 -23.39 35.43 27.82
C LYS A 2 -23.79 34.00 28.15
N VAL A 3 -23.52 33.07 27.23
CA VAL A 3 -23.73 31.63 27.46
C VAL A 3 -22.69 31.17 28.48
N LEU A 4 -23.11 31.06 29.74
CA LEU A 4 -22.28 30.50 30.80
C LEU A 4 -22.43 28.97 30.72
N LEU A 5 -21.66 28.34 29.82
CA LEU A 5 -21.69 26.88 29.72
C LEU A 5 -21.13 26.30 31.03
N PRO A 6 -21.89 25.50 31.78
CA PRO A 6 -21.40 24.92 33.02
C PRO A 6 -20.25 23.98 32.68
N LEU A 7 -19.17 24.02 33.47
CA LEU A 7 -17.94 23.23 33.27
C LEU A 7 -18.22 21.73 33.04
N ARG A 8 -19.31 21.23 33.64
CA ARG A 8 -19.81 19.86 33.46
C ARG A 8 -20.17 19.54 32.00
N CYS A 9 -20.79 20.47 31.26
CA CYS A 9 -21.13 20.28 29.85
C CYS A 9 -19.88 20.23 28.95
N VAL A 10 -18.84 21.00 29.30
CA VAL A 10 -17.55 20.97 28.60
C VAL A 10 -16.83 19.64 28.85
N ALA A 11 -16.87 19.13 30.09
CA ALA A 11 -16.28 17.84 30.41
C ALA A 11 -16.97 16.68 29.69
N ILE A 12 -18.31 16.68 29.63
CA ILE A 12 -19.09 15.63 28.94
C ILE A 12 -18.79 15.60 27.44
N THR A 13 -18.71 16.76 26.80
CA THR A 13 -18.39 16.86 25.37
C THR A 13 -16.97 16.36 25.09
N PHE A 14 -16.00 16.69 25.94
CA PHE A 14 -14.62 16.23 25.78
C PHE A 14 -14.47 14.71 25.93
N VAL A 15 -15.16 14.12 26.90
CA VAL A 15 -15.18 12.66 27.11
C VAL A 15 -15.85 11.95 25.93
N ALA A 16 -16.98 12.48 25.42
CA ALA A 16 -17.66 11.92 24.25
C ALA A 16 -16.76 11.93 23.00
N ILE A 17 -16.07 13.05 22.72
CA ILE A 17 -15.14 13.15 21.58
C ILE A 17 -13.96 12.17 21.73
N SER A 18 -13.43 12.04 22.96
CA SER A 18 -12.31 11.12 23.24
C SER A 18 -12.72 9.65 23.02
N LEU A 19 -13.93 9.27 23.45
CA LEU A 19 -14.47 7.92 23.23
C LEU A 19 -14.71 7.60 21.75
N LEU A 20 -15.06 8.59 20.92
CA LEU A 20 -15.19 8.41 19.47
C LEU A 20 -13.84 8.15 18.77
N SER A 21 -12.73 8.71 19.28
CA SER A 21 -11.39 8.45 18.72
C SER A 21 -10.83 7.06 19.04
N GLY A 22 -11.34 6.40 20.09
CA GLY A 22 -10.82 5.13 20.60
C GLY A 22 -11.51 3.88 20.04
N CYS A 23 -12.69 4.01 19.44
CA CYS A 23 -13.41 2.89 18.84
C CYS A 23 -13.15 2.79 17.33
N GLN A 24 -11.90 3.00 16.91
CA GLN A 24 -11.48 2.44 15.64
C GLN A 24 -11.37 0.93 15.86
N LYS A 25 -12.48 0.22 15.61
CA LYS A 25 -12.44 -1.22 15.36
C LYS A 25 -11.22 -1.43 14.48
N LYS A 26 -10.24 -2.20 14.94
CA LYS A 26 -9.21 -2.74 14.07
C LYS A 26 -9.94 -3.63 13.07
N THR A 27 -10.56 -3.03 12.06
CA THR A 27 -10.60 -3.60 10.73
C THR A 27 -9.13 -3.79 10.40
N VAL A 28 -8.62 -4.96 10.76
CA VAL A 28 -7.63 -5.62 9.91
C VAL A 28 -8.22 -5.45 8.53
N ALA A 29 -7.67 -4.53 7.76
CA ALA A 29 -7.92 -4.48 6.34
C ALA A 29 -7.45 -5.85 5.86
N ARG A 30 -8.39 -6.80 5.78
CA ARG A 30 -8.20 -8.01 5.00
C ARG A 30 -8.09 -7.46 3.59
N ASN A 31 -6.85 -7.22 3.17
CA ASN A 31 -6.51 -6.93 1.80
C ASN A 31 -7.20 -8.04 0.98
N PRO A 32 -8.22 -7.72 0.16
CA PRO A 32 -8.88 -8.75 -0.63
C PRO A 32 -7.95 -9.36 -1.68
N ASP A 33 -6.73 -8.84 -1.85
CA ASP A 33 -5.81 -9.19 -2.93
C ASP A 33 -4.36 -9.44 -2.46
N SER A 34 -4.11 -10.04 -1.29
CA SER A 34 -2.75 -10.57 -0.98
C SER A 34 -2.37 -11.81 -1.82
N GLY A 35 -3.06 -12.02 -2.95
CA GLY A 35 -2.94 -13.17 -3.84
C GLY A 35 -2.96 -12.80 -5.32
N ARG A 36 -2.46 -11.61 -5.70
CA ARG A 36 -2.33 -11.24 -7.11
C ARG A 36 -1.17 -10.28 -7.36
N ASN A 37 0.05 -10.81 -7.41
CA ASN A 37 1.08 -10.69 -8.47
C ASN A 37 1.22 -9.39 -9.29
N ASN A 38 0.69 -8.27 -8.81
CA ASN A 38 0.70 -6.95 -9.44
C ASN A 38 1.46 -5.94 -8.57
N GLU A 39 2.07 -6.40 -7.48
CA GLU A 39 2.94 -5.59 -6.65
C GLU A 39 4.26 -5.44 -7.40
N LEU A 40 4.46 -4.24 -7.95
CA LEU A 40 5.68 -3.85 -8.67
C LEU A 40 6.89 -4.19 -7.78
N HIS A 41 7.94 -4.75 -8.37
CA HIS A 41 9.06 -5.26 -7.59
C HIS A 41 9.73 -4.11 -6.82
N GLU A 42 10.11 -4.32 -5.56
CA GLU A 42 10.69 -3.23 -4.76
C GLU A 42 12.02 -2.73 -5.34
N ASN A 43 12.75 -3.59 -6.05
CA ASN A 43 14.00 -3.21 -6.71
C ASN A 43 13.81 -2.24 -7.89
N THR A 44 12.60 -2.13 -8.46
CA THR A 44 12.29 -1.20 -9.57
C THR A 44 11.75 0.13 -9.07
N LYS A 45 11.50 0.27 -7.76
CA LYS A 45 11.04 1.52 -7.14
C LYS A 45 11.93 2.73 -7.45
N PRO A 46 13.28 2.64 -7.48
CA PRO A 46 14.13 3.75 -7.86
C PRO A 46 13.88 4.30 -9.28
N LEU A 47 13.30 3.51 -10.20
CA LEU A 47 13.00 3.95 -11.56
C LEU A 47 11.92 5.04 -11.62
N GLN A 48 11.07 5.14 -10.59
CA GLN A 48 10.12 6.26 -10.48
C GLN A 48 10.82 7.61 -10.30
N ALA A 49 12.07 7.64 -9.80
CA ALA A 49 12.81 8.89 -9.66
C ALA A 49 13.14 9.55 -11.01
N ALA A 50 12.99 8.83 -12.13
CA ALA A 50 13.09 9.42 -13.47
C ALA A 50 12.02 10.49 -13.74
N ASP A 51 10.90 10.47 -12.99
CA ASP A 51 9.89 11.54 -13.00
C ASP A 51 10.49 12.91 -12.63
N LEU A 52 11.54 12.93 -11.79
CA LEU A 52 12.19 14.17 -11.34
C LEU A 52 12.99 14.88 -12.45
N VAL A 53 13.32 14.16 -13.52
CA VAL A 53 14.10 14.67 -14.66
C VAL A 53 13.28 14.70 -15.95
N GLY A 54 11.95 14.56 -15.85
CA GLY A 54 11.02 14.74 -16.97
C GLY A 54 10.73 13.49 -17.80
N TYR A 55 11.18 12.31 -17.39
CA TYR A 55 10.73 11.04 -17.98
C TYR A 55 9.48 10.51 -17.28
N ASP A 56 8.77 9.57 -17.90
CA ASP A 56 7.70 8.82 -17.24
C ASP A 56 8.31 7.60 -16.51
N GLY A 57 8.80 7.85 -15.30
CA GLY A 57 9.37 6.87 -14.38
C GLY A 57 8.36 5.81 -13.95
N THR A 58 7.07 6.14 -13.90
CA THR A 58 6.01 5.15 -13.64
C THR A 58 5.89 4.14 -14.78
N ARG A 59 5.87 4.60 -16.04
CA ARG A 59 5.86 3.74 -17.22
C ARG A 59 7.14 2.94 -17.35
N LEU A 60 8.29 3.56 -17.04
CA LEU A 60 9.58 2.87 -17.01
C LEU A 60 9.57 1.72 -15.99
N ARG A 61 9.14 1.99 -14.75
CA ARG A 61 9.01 0.97 -13.70
C ARG A 61 8.13 -0.20 -14.15
N LYS A 62 6.92 0.09 -14.64
CA LYS A 62 5.99 -0.93 -15.15
C LYS A 62 6.58 -1.78 -16.27
N SER A 63 7.34 -1.16 -17.18
CA SER A 63 7.98 -1.87 -18.29
C SER A 63 9.04 -2.85 -17.78
N VAL A 64 9.88 -2.42 -16.83
CA VAL A 64 10.93 -3.27 -16.25
C VAL A 64 10.33 -4.39 -15.41
N ASP A 65 9.32 -4.11 -14.59
CA ASP A 65 8.63 -5.13 -13.80
C ASP A 65 8.02 -6.23 -14.68
N LYS A 66 7.41 -5.86 -15.81
CA LYS A 66 6.88 -6.83 -16.76
C LYS A 66 7.98 -7.73 -17.33
N ILE A 67 9.14 -7.17 -17.68
CA ILE A 67 10.27 -7.94 -18.21
C ILE A 67 10.78 -8.94 -17.15
N ILE A 68 10.89 -8.52 -15.89
CA ILE A 68 11.29 -9.39 -14.78
C ILE A 68 10.29 -10.54 -14.65
N GLN A 69 8.99 -10.24 -14.62
CA GLN A 69 7.93 -11.26 -14.50
C GLN A 69 7.96 -12.26 -15.66
N ASP A 70 8.14 -11.79 -16.89
CA ASP A 70 8.23 -12.64 -18.07
C ASP A 70 9.50 -13.53 -18.01
N ASN A 71 10.62 -12.99 -17.50
CA ASN A 71 11.86 -13.75 -17.32
C ASN A 71 11.74 -14.81 -16.23
N ASP A 72 11.15 -14.48 -15.08
CA ASP A 72 10.92 -15.41 -13.98
C ASP A 72 10.03 -16.57 -14.42
N LYS A 73 8.97 -16.27 -15.19
CA LYS A 73 8.10 -17.29 -15.78
C LYS A 73 8.89 -18.22 -16.70
N HIS A 74 9.70 -17.66 -17.60
CA HIS A 74 10.51 -18.43 -18.52
C HIS A 74 11.56 -19.31 -17.80
N ASN A 75 12.25 -18.77 -16.80
CA ASN A 75 13.24 -19.53 -16.03
C ASN A 75 12.58 -20.69 -15.28
N LYS A 76 11.40 -20.46 -14.69
CA LYS A 76 10.62 -21.52 -14.06
C LYS A 76 10.20 -22.60 -15.06
N GLU A 77 9.83 -22.22 -16.29
CA GLU A 77 9.53 -23.19 -17.35
C GLU A 77 10.75 -24.03 -17.71
N LEU A 78 11.94 -23.43 -17.80
CA LEU A 78 13.20 -24.15 -18.04
C LEU A 78 13.55 -25.09 -16.89
N GLU A 79 13.48 -24.63 -15.64
CA GLU A 79 13.72 -25.46 -14.45
C GLU A 79 12.82 -26.71 -14.42
N ASN A 80 11.55 -26.56 -14.82
CA ASN A 80 10.61 -27.68 -14.90
C ASN A 80 10.86 -28.60 -16.11
N ALA A 81 11.44 -28.08 -17.20
CA ALA A 81 11.74 -28.83 -18.41
C ALA A 81 13.06 -29.60 -18.34
N THR A 82 13.99 -29.18 -17.47
CA THR A 82 15.16 -29.97 -17.11
C THR A 82 14.85 -30.82 -15.88
N PRO A 83 14.53 -32.13 -16.03
CA PRO A 83 14.55 -33.03 -14.88
C PRO A 83 15.95 -32.96 -14.27
N GLY A 84 16.02 -32.78 -12.94
CA GLY A 84 17.27 -32.62 -12.21
C GLY A 84 18.32 -33.63 -12.65
N GLN A 85 19.54 -33.14 -12.85
CA GLN A 85 20.74 -33.99 -12.80
C GLN A 85 20.82 -34.67 -11.43
#